data_AF-A0AAY4ECQ5-F1
#
_entry.id   AF-A0AAY4ECQ5-F1
#
_cell.length_a   1.000
_cell.length_b   1.000
_cell.length_c   1.000
_cell.angle_alpha   90.00
_cell.angle_beta   90.00
_cell.angle_gamma   90.00
#
_symmetry.space_group_name_H-M   'P 1'
#
loop_
_entity.id
_entity.type
_entity.pdbx_description
1 polymer ?
#
loop_
_entity_poly.entity_id
_entity_poly.type
_entity_poly.pdbx_seq_one_letter_code
_entity_poly.pdbx_strand_id
1 'polypeptide(L)'
;MRTLSMFVCVFFYRCASAGIRVSCKVQRQSRGPHIAERRSRHAEDPCGTRPFFFIGGANGAAIVSSYCESKGWQRIYDKSREDYRLKWCETKSPTAYWNFREGEQLLYQIPNNKVLTTKIGLLASLTEYERVISKVNHGRGIRRLKIEEFLPSTFRMDVRDEREAFFSKLDEGDETNMWICKPTGLNQGRGIFLLRTKEDLAAFRSRLQNLSDSHHNKFSSHPPQARIVQWYIQNPLLLSGRKFDVRSYFLIACTSPYMLFFRHGYVRLTCDLYDPTSNNLSNHLTNQYMQKKHPLYSVLKEETVWSMERFNTYVNENFMTDKGLPKDWVLGFFARRMQQVIVHCFMAVKTKLERKLGLFDLIGCDFLIDEDFKVWLLEMNCNPALHINCEVLKEVVPNTLTEALDLTLEIFTKRLNKLHLLPLDSQRDFVLLYSGEETPGSPRRSTIARPCQTLWPKSSQALKNTKKLARGQRTATVSKPGKKSMNAPISGSPATHSPHNPPPACAIKTGSLHQGPQIRFSGAPVTNGTHKVLRTPRPPKHALTRRG
;
A
#
# COMPACT_ATOMS: atom_id res chain seq x y z
N MET A 1 -52.92 -17.52 19.12
CA MET A 1 -51.86 -18.52 19.45
C MET A 1 -50.51 -17.91 19.11
N ARG A 2 -49.61 -17.89 20.11
CA ARG A 2 -48.17 -17.57 20.04
C ARG A 2 -47.79 -16.09 19.78
N THR A 3 -47.89 -15.33 20.88
CA THR A 3 -46.75 -14.68 21.57
C THR A 3 -45.34 -15.06 21.07
N LEU A 4 -44.32 -14.19 21.07
CA LEU A 4 -43.97 -13.22 22.10
C LEU A 4 -43.01 -12.16 21.54
N SER A 5 -43.31 -10.89 21.82
CA SER A 5 -42.37 -9.77 21.95
C SER A 5 -42.46 -9.31 23.40
N MET A 6 -41.33 -8.99 24.03
CA MET A 6 -41.10 -8.05 25.16
C MET A 6 -39.80 -8.45 25.89
N PHE A 7 -38.73 -7.67 25.85
CA PHE A 7 -38.43 -6.45 26.63
C PHE A 7 -38.38 -6.63 28.16
N VAL A 8 -37.14 -6.64 28.68
CA VAL A 8 -36.59 -5.88 29.82
C VAL A 8 -37.54 -5.45 30.96
N CYS A 9 -37.28 -5.92 32.19
CA CYS A 9 -37.16 -5.12 33.44
C CYS A 9 -36.92 -6.05 34.65
N VAL A 10 -35.80 -5.92 35.38
CA VAL A 10 -35.62 -5.20 36.66
C VAL A 10 -36.19 -5.93 37.89
N PHE A 11 -35.24 -6.43 38.70
CA PHE A 11 -35.20 -6.52 40.17
C PHE A 11 -36.49 -6.34 40.98
N PHE A 12 -36.85 -7.33 41.83
CA PHE A 12 -37.30 -7.09 43.22
C PHE A 12 -37.13 -8.35 44.11
N TYR A 13 -36.41 -8.14 45.22
CA TYR A 13 -36.55 -8.66 46.59
C TYR A 13 -36.80 -10.14 46.96
N ARG A 14 -35.84 -10.64 47.75
CA ARG A 14 -35.93 -11.46 48.99
C ARG A 14 -37.29 -12.08 49.37
N CYS A 15 -37.29 -13.39 49.59
CA CYS A 15 -37.47 -13.96 50.93
C CYS A 15 -36.98 -15.42 51.01
N ALA A 16 -36.32 -15.74 52.12
CA ALA A 16 -35.75 -17.04 52.46
C ALA A 16 -36.68 -17.80 53.39
N SER A 17 -36.79 -19.13 53.21
CA SER A 17 -36.78 -20.16 54.27
C SER A 17 -37.44 -21.45 53.79
N ALA A 18 -36.63 -22.49 53.61
CA ALA A 18 -36.93 -23.87 53.98
C ALA A 18 -35.75 -24.75 53.53
N GLY A 19 -34.91 -25.14 54.48
CA GLY A 19 -33.83 -26.07 54.23
C GLY A 19 -34.35 -27.48 54.03
N ILE A 20 -34.23 -27.99 52.80
CA ILE A 20 -34.23 -29.43 52.50
C ILE A 20 -33.03 -29.68 51.59
N ARG A 21 -32.01 -30.34 52.14
CA ARG A 21 -30.85 -30.84 51.37
C ARG A 21 -31.25 -32.16 50.71
N VAL A 22 -31.54 -32.12 49.41
CA VAL A 22 -31.54 -33.32 48.57
C VAL A 22 -30.29 -33.29 47.69
N SER A 23 -29.42 -34.28 47.92
CA SER A 23 -28.24 -34.55 47.10
C SER A 23 -28.69 -35.07 45.73
N CYS A 24 -28.36 -34.35 44.65
CA CYS A 24 -28.49 -34.87 43.30
C CYS A 24 -27.14 -34.74 42.59
N LYS A 25 -26.51 -35.90 42.35
CA LYS A 25 -25.29 -36.06 41.57
C LYS A 25 -25.50 -35.48 40.16
N VAL A 26 -24.84 -34.36 39.86
CA VAL A 26 -24.62 -33.96 38.47
C VAL A 26 -23.38 -34.68 37.95
N GLN A 27 -23.62 -35.60 37.02
CA GLN A 27 -22.59 -36.26 36.22
C GLN A 27 -21.77 -35.18 35.48
N ARG A 28 -20.53 -34.97 35.94
CA ARG A 28 -19.53 -34.21 35.19
C ARG A 28 -19.21 -35.01 33.92
N GLN A 29 -19.74 -34.58 32.77
CA GLN A 29 -19.16 -34.95 31.50
C GLN A 29 -17.71 -34.45 31.47
N SER A 30 -16.82 -35.40 31.17
CA SER A 30 -15.38 -35.24 31.12
C SER A 30 -15.00 -34.08 30.20
N ARG A 31 -14.22 -33.15 30.75
CA ARG A 31 -13.47 -32.17 29.98
C ARG A 31 -12.55 -32.93 29.02
N GLY A 32 -12.77 -32.78 27.71
CA GLY A 32 -11.78 -33.11 26.70
C GLY A 32 -10.47 -32.35 27.01
N PRO A 33 -9.31 -32.86 26.59
CA PRO A 33 -8.04 -32.31 27.04
C PRO A 33 -7.94 -30.86 26.57
N HIS A 34 -7.86 -29.95 27.54
CA HIS A 34 -7.31 -28.62 27.32
C HIS A 34 -5.99 -28.79 26.57
N ILE A 35 -5.92 -28.27 25.35
CA ILE A 35 -4.63 -27.97 24.72
C ILE A 35 -4.06 -26.81 25.54
N ALA A 36 -3.43 -27.17 26.65
CA ALA A 36 -2.55 -26.29 27.37
C ALA A 36 -1.49 -25.82 26.36
N GLU A 37 -1.29 -24.51 26.26
CA GLU A 37 -0.06 -23.96 25.72
C GLU A 37 1.09 -24.71 26.37
N ARG A 38 1.69 -25.59 25.57
CA ARG A 38 2.89 -26.31 25.93
C ARG A 38 3.95 -25.23 26.06
N ARG A 39 4.15 -24.68 27.26
CA ARG A 39 5.39 -23.99 27.64
C ARG A 39 6.49 -24.94 27.22
N SER A 40 7.14 -24.63 26.09
CA SER A 40 8.18 -25.47 25.54
C SER A 40 9.25 -25.57 26.61
N ARG A 41 9.50 -26.81 27.07
CA ARG A 41 10.80 -27.17 27.64
C ARG A 41 11.83 -26.61 26.66
N HIS A 42 12.81 -25.85 27.15
CA HIS A 42 13.91 -25.37 26.32
C HIS A 42 14.49 -26.57 25.58
N ALA A 43 14.14 -26.73 24.30
CA ALA A 43 14.88 -27.60 23.43
C ALA A 43 16.26 -26.95 23.36
N GLU A 44 17.29 -27.66 23.78
CA GLU A 44 18.66 -27.19 23.59
C GLU A 44 18.84 -26.82 22.13
N ASP A 45 19.47 -25.67 21.90
CA ASP A 45 19.67 -25.19 20.54
C ASP A 45 20.53 -26.20 19.77
N PRO A 46 20.19 -26.50 18.50
CA PRO A 46 20.92 -27.48 17.73
C PRO A 46 22.39 -27.06 17.53
N CYS A 47 23.29 -28.03 17.66
CA CYS A 47 24.71 -27.91 17.35
C CYS A 47 25.04 -28.71 16.09
N GLY A 48 25.94 -28.20 15.24
CA GLY A 48 26.34 -28.88 14.01
C GLY A 48 26.86 -27.94 12.92
N THR A 49 27.04 -28.50 11.72
CA THR A 49 27.60 -27.79 10.55
C THR A 49 26.54 -27.23 9.60
N ARG A 50 25.26 -27.49 9.86
CA ARG A 50 24.16 -26.97 9.03
C ARG A 50 23.97 -25.47 9.28
N PRO A 51 23.53 -24.68 8.28
CA PRO A 51 23.24 -23.27 8.50
C PRO A 51 22.12 -23.08 9.53
N PHE A 52 22.29 -22.12 10.44
CA PHE A 52 21.30 -21.80 11.47
C PHE A 52 20.45 -20.58 11.08
N PHE A 53 19.23 -20.50 11.59
CA PHE A 53 18.41 -19.30 11.48
C PHE A 53 17.64 -18.99 12.75
N PHE A 54 17.47 -17.69 13.02
CA PHE A 54 16.70 -17.18 14.15
C PHE A 54 15.46 -16.44 13.64
N ILE A 55 14.33 -16.63 14.32
CA ILE A 55 13.09 -15.87 14.08
C ILE A 55 12.66 -15.19 15.37
N GLY A 56 12.62 -13.86 15.34
CA GLY A 56 12.07 -13.02 16.41
C GLY A 56 10.68 -12.50 16.06
N GLY A 57 9.71 -12.73 16.95
CA GLY A 57 8.32 -12.35 16.75
C GLY A 57 7.49 -13.38 15.97
N ALA A 58 6.22 -13.05 15.71
CA ALA A 58 5.25 -13.98 15.10
C ALA A 58 4.89 -13.66 13.64
N ASN A 59 5.15 -12.44 13.15
CA ASN A 59 4.74 -12.01 11.81
C ASN A 59 5.58 -12.72 10.73
N GLY A 60 4.93 -13.52 9.88
CA GLY A 60 5.60 -14.31 8.83
C GLY A 60 6.42 -15.51 9.35
N ALA A 61 6.46 -15.76 10.67
CA ALA A 61 7.34 -16.74 11.28
C ALA A 61 7.17 -18.17 10.72
N ALA A 62 5.92 -18.62 10.52
CA ALA A 62 5.65 -19.95 9.98
C ALA A 62 6.17 -20.13 8.54
N ILE A 63 6.01 -19.10 7.70
CA ILE A 63 6.43 -19.13 6.29
C ILE A 63 7.97 -19.15 6.23
N VAL A 64 8.63 -18.28 7.00
CA VAL A 64 10.10 -18.21 7.03
C VAL A 64 10.71 -19.47 7.64
N SER A 65 10.10 -20.05 8.68
CA SER A 65 10.55 -21.33 9.27
C SER A 65 10.49 -22.45 8.23
N SER A 66 9.34 -22.61 7.58
CA SER A 66 9.14 -23.64 6.54
C SER A 66 10.11 -23.46 5.37
N TYR A 67 10.33 -22.21 4.93
CA TYR A 67 11.31 -21.90 3.89
C TYR A 67 12.73 -22.32 4.28
N CYS A 68 13.21 -21.92 5.46
CA CYS A 68 14.57 -22.25 5.91
C CYS A 68 14.75 -23.76 6.13
N GLU A 69 13.77 -24.42 6.74
CA GLU A 69 13.76 -25.87 6.95
C GLU A 69 13.80 -26.63 5.62
N SER A 70 13.10 -26.14 4.58
CA SER A 70 13.15 -26.74 3.24
C SER A 70 14.53 -26.67 2.58
N LYS A 71 15.37 -25.71 2.98
CA LYS A 71 16.78 -25.58 2.55
C LYS A 71 17.74 -26.39 3.45
N GLY A 72 17.21 -27.18 4.40
CA GLY A 72 17.97 -27.98 5.35
C GLY A 72 18.56 -27.20 6.54
N TRP A 73 18.13 -25.96 6.76
CA TRP A 73 18.64 -25.12 7.84
C TRP A 73 17.98 -25.48 9.17
N GLN A 74 18.66 -25.15 10.28
CA GLN A 74 18.19 -25.47 11.62
C GLN A 74 17.80 -24.20 12.38
N ARG A 75 16.62 -24.23 13.01
CA ARG A 75 16.14 -23.12 13.82
C ARG A 75 16.87 -23.08 15.16
N ILE A 76 17.34 -21.90 15.53
CA ILE A 76 17.85 -21.58 16.86
C ILE A 76 16.86 -20.67 17.62
N TYR A 77 16.87 -20.76 18.94
CA TYR A 77 16.02 -19.99 19.84
C TYR A 77 16.81 -19.01 20.70
N ASP A 78 18.10 -19.27 20.94
CA ASP A 78 18.98 -18.30 21.57
C ASP A 78 19.29 -17.16 20.59
N LYS A 79 18.77 -15.97 20.93
CA LYS A 79 18.96 -14.73 20.17
C LYS A 79 20.41 -14.20 20.22
N SER A 80 21.22 -14.69 21.15
CA SER A 80 22.59 -14.26 21.41
C SER A 80 23.62 -14.97 20.53
N ARG A 81 23.27 -16.14 19.99
CA ARG A 81 24.12 -16.88 19.05
C ARG A 81 24.47 -16.04 17.84
N GLU A 82 25.69 -16.24 17.36
CA GLU A 82 26.28 -15.46 16.27
C GLU A 82 26.63 -16.30 15.05
N ASP A 83 26.36 -17.59 15.07
CA ASP A 83 26.65 -18.51 13.97
C ASP A 83 25.41 -18.76 13.09
N TYR A 84 24.43 -17.85 13.15
CA TYR A 84 23.28 -17.87 12.25
C TYR A 84 23.65 -17.42 10.84
N ARG A 85 23.02 -18.03 9.83
CA ARG A 85 23.02 -17.55 8.46
C ARG A 85 21.96 -16.48 8.22
N LEU A 86 20.81 -16.58 8.89
CA LEU A 86 19.70 -15.62 8.79
C LEU A 86 19.12 -15.28 10.15
N LYS A 87 18.93 -13.99 10.41
CA LYS A 87 18.17 -13.47 11.54
C LYS A 87 16.95 -12.70 11.02
N TRP A 88 15.78 -13.29 11.18
CA TRP A 88 14.49 -12.69 10.84
C TRP A 88 13.86 -12.07 12.09
N CYS A 89 14.09 -10.78 12.36
CA CYS A 89 13.47 -10.12 13.49
C CYS A 89 13.35 -8.61 13.28
N GLU A 90 12.45 -7.95 14.01
CA GLU A 90 12.37 -6.50 13.96
C GLU A 90 13.57 -5.83 14.65
N THR A 91 14.26 -4.91 13.99
CA THR A 91 15.41 -4.17 14.54
C THR A 91 14.98 -2.97 15.40
N LYS A 92 14.22 -3.24 16.48
CA LYS A 92 13.67 -2.19 17.36
C LYS A 92 14.73 -1.49 18.22
N SER A 93 15.79 -2.20 18.57
CA SER A 93 16.89 -1.73 19.41
C SER A 93 18.24 -2.25 18.89
N PRO A 94 19.36 -1.53 19.15
CA PRO A 94 20.70 -2.00 18.81
C PRO A 94 21.04 -3.38 19.36
N THR A 95 20.52 -3.72 20.54
CA THR A 95 20.70 -5.05 21.17
C THR A 95 20.18 -6.21 20.33
N ALA A 96 19.30 -5.98 19.35
CA ALA A 96 18.84 -7.04 18.44
C ALA A 96 19.89 -7.43 17.39
N TYR A 97 20.80 -6.51 17.03
CA TYR A 97 21.71 -6.65 15.89
C TYR A 97 23.16 -6.20 16.15
N TRP A 98 23.53 -5.85 17.38
CA TRP A 98 24.90 -5.40 17.69
C TRP A 98 25.99 -6.43 17.34
N ASN A 99 25.67 -7.73 17.38
CA ASN A 99 26.55 -8.84 16.96
C ASN A 99 26.47 -9.18 15.46
N PHE A 100 25.84 -8.32 14.64
CA PHE A 100 25.78 -8.55 13.21
C PHE A 100 27.17 -8.41 12.57
N ARG A 101 27.60 -9.45 11.85
CA ARG A 101 28.85 -9.46 11.07
C ARG A 101 28.56 -9.35 9.59
N GLU A 102 28.99 -8.23 9.02
CA GLU A 102 28.87 -7.92 7.60
C GLU A 102 29.55 -9.00 6.74
N GLY A 103 28.87 -9.44 5.68
CA GLY A 103 29.39 -10.45 4.75
C GLY A 103 29.29 -11.90 5.25
N GLU A 104 29.00 -12.14 6.52
CA GLU A 104 28.84 -13.51 7.05
C GLU A 104 27.36 -13.90 7.17
N GLN A 105 26.54 -12.93 7.58
CA GLN A 105 25.16 -13.15 8.01
C GLN A 105 24.15 -12.35 7.17
N LEU A 106 22.91 -12.81 7.15
CA LEU A 106 21.75 -12.06 6.68
C LEU A 106 20.93 -11.56 7.86
N LEU A 107 20.59 -10.27 7.83
CA LEU A 107 19.74 -9.63 8.84
C LEU A 107 18.56 -8.95 8.15
N TYR A 108 17.36 -9.37 8.55
CA TYR A 108 16.11 -8.75 8.11
C TYR A 108 15.87 -7.44 8.86
N GLN A 109 15.49 -6.42 8.10
CA GLN A 109 15.32 -5.01 8.45
C GLN A 109 16.63 -4.23 8.59
N ILE A 110 16.72 -3.15 7.83
CA ILE A 110 17.84 -2.22 7.94
C ILE A 110 17.67 -1.42 9.23
N PRO A 111 18.67 -1.37 10.13
CA PRO A 111 18.50 -0.81 11.47
C PRO A 111 17.93 0.60 11.54
N ASN A 112 18.31 1.47 10.60
CA ASN A 112 17.87 2.85 10.54
C ASN A 112 16.77 3.10 9.49
N ASN A 113 16.04 2.07 9.05
CA ASN A 113 14.96 2.19 8.04
C ASN A 113 13.84 3.17 8.44
N LYS A 114 13.76 3.61 9.70
CA LYS A 114 12.80 4.61 10.20
C LYS A 114 12.84 5.92 9.43
N VAL A 115 13.96 6.26 8.80
CA VAL A 115 14.08 7.41 7.88
C VAL A 115 13.16 7.29 6.66
N LEU A 116 12.70 6.08 6.34
CA LEU A 116 11.79 5.79 5.23
C LEU A 116 10.42 5.27 5.72
N THR A 117 10.39 4.55 6.85
CA THR A 117 9.23 3.74 7.26
C THR A 117 8.40 4.35 8.40
N THR A 118 8.79 5.52 8.88
CA THR A 118 7.96 6.30 9.81
C THR A 118 7.36 7.50 9.10
N LYS A 119 6.19 7.95 9.56
CA LYS A 119 5.47 9.09 8.98
C LYS A 119 6.33 10.36 8.94
N ILE A 120 6.99 10.68 10.06
CA ILE A 120 7.89 11.82 10.16
C ILE A 120 9.19 11.56 9.39
N GLY A 121 9.78 10.37 9.49
CA GLY A 121 11.04 10.05 8.80
C GLY A 121 10.91 10.19 7.28
N LEU A 122 9.83 9.63 6.71
CA LEU A 122 9.52 9.73 5.29
C LEU A 122 9.34 11.18 4.85
N LEU A 123 8.49 11.93 5.56
CA LEU A 123 8.22 13.35 5.26
C LEU A 123 9.50 14.18 5.34
N ALA A 124 10.25 14.08 6.44
CA ALA A 124 11.49 14.82 6.63
C ALA A 124 12.53 14.48 5.55
N SER A 125 12.65 13.19 5.19
CA SER A 125 13.59 12.77 4.14
C SER A 125 13.20 13.30 2.77
N LEU A 126 11.92 13.27 2.41
CA LEU A 126 11.42 13.79 1.14
C LEU A 126 11.58 15.31 1.06
N THR A 127 11.18 16.05 2.09
CA THR A 127 11.30 17.52 2.14
C THR A 127 12.76 17.96 2.07
N GLU A 128 13.65 17.29 2.80
CA GLU A 128 15.08 17.57 2.71
C GLU A 128 15.63 17.29 1.31
N TYR A 129 15.26 16.16 0.71
CA TYR A 129 15.68 15.76 -0.62
C TYR A 129 15.23 16.77 -1.68
N GLU A 130 13.97 17.21 -1.64
CA GLU A 130 13.43 18.23 -2.55
C GLU A 130 14.15 19.58 -2.41
N ARG A 131 14.40 20.02 -1.16
CA ARG A 131 15.17 21.25 -0.86
C ARG A 131 16.61 21.19 -1.35
N VAL A 132 17.27 20.04 -1.24
CA VAL A 132 18.65 19.87 -1.72
C VAL A 132 18.66 19.85 -3.24
N ILE A 133 17.77 19.07 -3.85
CA ILE A 133 17.74 18.87 -5.29
C ILE A 133 17.28 20.11 -6.07
N SER A 134 16.41 20.94 -5.49
CA SER A 134 16.01 22.21 -6.09
C SER A 134 17.17 23.20 -6.25
N LYS A 135 18.18 23.13 -5.38
CA LYS A 135 19.40 23.96 -5.46
C LYS A 135 20.40 23.47 -6.49
N VAL A 136 20.34 22.19 -6.88
CA VAL A 136 21.28 21.66 -7.87
C VAL A 136 20.69 21.84 -9.27
N ASN A 137 20.97 23.01 -9.86
CA ASN A 137 20.67 23.34 -11.25
C ASN A 137 21.27 22.28 -12.18
N HIS A 138 20.42 21.46 -12.78
CA HIS A 138 20.84 20.56 -13.84
C HIS A 138 20.15 20.98 -15.13
N GLY A 139 20.95 21.49 -16.07
CA GLY A 139 20.56 21.56 -17.47
C GLY A 139 20.31 20.14 -17.98
N ARG A 140 19.02 19.74 -18.01
CA ARG A 140 18.41 18.73 -18.89
C ARG A 140 16.96 18.54 -18.43
N GLY A 141 16.00 18.73 -19.34
CA GLY A 141 14.54 18.75 -19.11
C GLY A 141 13.91 17.43 -18.66
N ILE A 142 14.45 16.77 -17.64
CA ILE A 142 13.79 15.65 -16.96
C ILE A 142 12.85 16.26 -15.92
N ARG A 143 11.54 16.20 -16.18
CA ARG A 143 10.50 16.56 -15.20
C ARG A 143 10.69 15.70 -13.96
N ARG A 144 11.10 16.32 -12.85
CA ARG A 144 11.25 15.66 -11.56
C ARG A 144 9.88 15.52 -10.90
N LEU A 145 9.69 14.40 -10.22
CA LEU A 145 8.51 14.18 -9.41
C LEU A 145 8.59 15.04 -8.15
N LYS A 146 7.64 15.95 -7.96
CA LYS A 146 7.51 16.74 -6.73
C LYS A 146 6.73 16.00 -5.66
N ILE A 147 6.94 16.35 -4.39
CA ILE A 147 6.25 15.71 -3.26
C ILE A 147 4.71 15.82 -3.37
N GLU A 148 4.21 16.99 -3.77
CA GLU A 148 2.79 17.33 -3.94
C GLU A 148 2.05 16.52 -5.03
N GLU A 149 2.81 15.88 -5.93
CA GLU A 149 2.26 15.05 -7.00
C GLU A 149 1.89 13.63 -6.53
N PHE A 150 2.35 13.21 -5.36
CA PHE A 150 2.12 11.84 -4.86
C PHE A 150 1.94 11.72 -3.34
N LEU A 151 2.26 12.73 -2.55
CA LEU A 151 2.03 12.73 -1.10
C LEU A 151 1.00 13.81 -0.77
N PRO A 152 -0.09 13.48 -0.04
CA PRO A 152 -1.03 14.51 0.42
C PRO A 152 -0.33 15.56 1.29
N SER A 153 -0.80 16.81 1.24
CA SER A 153 -0.26 17.90 2.07
C SER A 153 -0.17 17.46 3.53
N THR A 154 1.01 17.51 4.12
CA THR A 154 1.27 16.97 5.46
C THR A 154 2.08 17.97 6.28
N PHE A 155 1.65 18.18 7.52
CA PHE A 155 2.28 19.07 8.48
C PHE A 155 2.64 18.31 9.75
N ARG A 156 3.84 18.58 10.28
CA ARG A 156 4.28 18.09 11.59
C ARG A 156 3.73 18.96 12.69
N MET A 157 3.02 18.36 13.64
CA MET A 157 2.46 19.08 14.79
C MET A 157 3.45 19.25 15.93
N ASP A 158 4.59 18.53 15.87
CA ASP A 158 5.73 18.66 16.77
C ASP A 158 6.68 19.81 16.38
N VAL A 159 6.56 20.37 15.17
CA VAL A 159 7.35 21.51 14.70
C VAL A 159 6.51 22.76 14.77
N ARG A 160 6.95 23.78 15.52
CA ARG A 160 6.20 25.01 15.76
C ARG A 160 5.81 25.71 14.45
N ASP A 161 6.78 25.92 13.56
CA ASP A 161 6.58 26.66 12.32
C ASP A 161 5.60 25.93 11.37
N GLU A 162 5.71 24.60 11.24
CA GLU A 162 4.77 23.81 10.44
C GLU A 162 3.36 23.80 11.05
N ARG A 163 3.26 23.77 12.37
CA ARG A 163 1.99 23.86 13.10
C ARG A 163 1.32 25.22 12.90
N GLU A 164 2.08 26.31 12.99
CA GLU A 164 1.56 27.66 12.73
C GLU A 164 1.13 27.81 11.27
N ALA A 165 1.94 27.34 10.31
CA ALA A 165 1.59 27.34 8.89
C ALA A 165 0.31 26.54 8.61
N PHE A 166 0.10 25.41 9.28
CA PHE A 166 -1.14 24.64 9.18
C PHE A 166 -2.36 25.46 9.64
N PHE A 167 -2.27 26.12 10.80
CA PHE A 167 -3.39 26.92 11.31
C PHE A 167 -3.64 28.18 10.48
N SER A 168 -2.60 28.87 10.00
CA SER A 168 -2.76 30.00 9.08
C SER A 168 -3.49 29.58 7.81
N LYS A 169 -3.15 28.42 7.24
CA LYS A 169 -3.84 27.87 6.07
C LYS A 169 -5.34 27.59 6.32
N LEU A 170 -5.71 27.21 7.55
CA LEU A 170 -7.11 26.99 7.92
C LEU A 170 -7.86 28.32 8.11
N ASP A 171 -7.20 29.32 8.69
CA ASP A 171 -7.77 30.64 8.94
C ASP A 171 -8.01 31.42 7.61
N GLU A 172 -7.26 31.10 6.53
CA GLU A 172 -7.39 31.68 5.18
C GLU A 172 -8.61 31.19 4.37
N GLY A 173 -9.50 30.36 4.93
CA GLY A 173 -10.84 30.12 4.37
C GLY A 173 -11.02 28.86 3.52
N ASP A 174 -10.13 27.87 3.62
CA ASP A 174 -10.29 26.57 2.96
C ASP A 174 -11.21 25.64 3.79
N GLU A 175 -12.44 26.11 4.05
CA GLU A 175 -13.39 25.54 5.03
C GLU A 175 -13.91 24.14 4.70
N THR A 176 -13.62 23.62 3.50
CA THR A 176 -14.13 22.33 3.02
C THR A 176 -13.15 21.18 3.22
N ASN A 177 -11.91 21.46 3.64
CA ASN A 177 -10.87 20.44 3.70
C ASN A 177 -10.90 19.64 5.01
N MET A 178 -11.12 18.34 4.87
CA MET A 178 -11.02 17.37 5.96
C MET A 178 -9.55 16.96 6.12
N TRP A 179 -9.12 16.81 7.36
CA TRP A 179 -7.76 16.39 7.68
C TRP A 179 -7.77 15.13 8.53
N ILE A 180 -6.70 14.35 8.43
CA ILE A 180 -6.48 13.15 9.22
C ILE A 180 -5.25 13.36 10.10
N CYS A 181 -5.45 13.30 11.41
CA CYS A 181 -4.37 13.34 12.37
C CYS A 181 -3.87 11.92 12.65
N LYS A 182 -2.56 11.71 12.50
CA LYS A 182 -1.92 10.40 12.67
C LYS A 182 -0.77 10.52 13.68
N PRO A 183 -0.80 9.76 14.80
CA PRO A 183 0.34 9.68 15.70
C PRO A 183 1.53 8.96 15.05
N THR A 184 2.73 9.41 15.40
CA THR A 184 3.99 8.88 14.88
C THR A 184 4.37 7.59 15.61
N GLY A 185 4.69 6.53 14.88
CA GLY A 185 5.13 5.27 15.48
C GLY A 185 4.02 4.37 16.01
N LEU A 186 2.75 4.79 15.94
CA LEU A 186 1.61 3.89 16.10
C LEU A 186 1.19 3.32 14.73
N ASN A 187 0.65 2.11 14.79
CA ASN A 187 0.15 1.35 13.66
C ASN A 187 -1.31 0.91 13.91
N GLN A 188 -1.87 0.18 12.95
CA GLN A 188 -3.19 -0.44 13.05
C GLN A 188 -4.38 0.54 13.18
N GLY A 189 -4.18 1.81 12.84
CA GLY A 189 -5.20 2.86 13.00
C GLY A 189 -5.34 3.41 14.41
N ARG A 190 -4.49 3.01 15.36
CA ARG A 190 -4.57 3.47 16.76
C ARG A 190 -4.24 4.96 16.86
N GLY A 191 -5.12 5.70 17.55
CA GLY A 191 -4.98 7.14 17.80
C GLY A 191 -5.20 8.03 16.58
N ILE A 192 -5.67 7.47 15.46
CA ILE A 192 -6.08 8.25 14.29
C ILE A 192 -7.47 8.86 14.56
N PHE A 193 -7.65 10.11 14.18
CA PHE A 193 -8.94 10.79 14.16
C PHE A 193 -8.96 11.79 13.00
N LEU A 194 -10.17 12.21 12.65
CA LEU A 194 -10.42 13.16 11.57
C LEU A 194 -10.71 14.54 12.19
N LEU A 195 -10.28 15.57 11.49
CA LEU A 195 -10.58 16.97 11.77
C LEU A 195 -11.47 17.44 10.63
N ARG A 196 -12.76 17.66 10.92
CA ARG A 196 -13.80 17.92 9.91
C ARG A 196 -14.36 19.32 10.05
N THR A 197 -14.66 19.73 11.27
CA THR A 197 -15.33 20.99 11.55
C THR A 197 -14.37 22.01 12.16
N LYS A 198 -14.79 23.28 12.19
CA LYS A 198 -14.04 24.33 12.88
C LYS A 198 -13.92 24.05 14.38
N GLU A 199 -14.93 23.41 14.97
CA GLU A 199 -14.91 23.00 16.37
C GLU A 199 -13.86 21.92 16.63
N ASP A 200 -13.74 20.92 15.74
CA ASP A 200 -12.67 19.91 15.82
C ASP A 200 -11.29 20.57 15.80
N LEU A 201 -11.11 21.54 14.91
CA LEU A 201 -9.86 22.28 14.74
C LEU A 201 -9.55 23.15 15.96
N ALA A 202 -10.55 23.86 16.50
CA ALA A 202 -10.40 24.68 17.70
C ALA A 202 -10.07 23.81 18.93
N ALA A 203 -10.78 22.69 19.11
CA ALA A 203 -10.51 21.73 20.17
C ALA A 203 -9.10 21.12 20.04
N PHE A 204 -8.67 20.82 18.81
CA PHE A 204 -7.33 20.33 18.54
C PHE A 204 -6.24 21.39 18.83
N ARG A 205 -6.46 22.65 18.42
CA ARG A 205 -5.57 23.78 18.69
C ARG A 205 -5.41 24.01 20.21
N SER A 206 -6.51 24.03 20.95
CA SER A 206 -6.50 24.15 22.42
C SER A 206 -5.75 22.99 23.08
N ARG A 207 -5.98 21.75 22.63
CA ARG A 207 -5.27 20.57 23.15
C ARG A 207 -3.75 20.65 22.95
N LEU A 208 -3.30 21.18 21.81
CA LEU A 208 -1.87 21.35 21.54
C LEU A 208 -1.24 22.46 22.40
N GLN A 209 -1.96 23.54 22.68
CA GLN A 209 -1.50 24.63 23.57
C GLN A 209 -1.36 24.18 25.02
N ASN A 210 -2.35 23.45 25.54
CA ASN A 210 -2.30 22.91 26.90
C ASN A 210 -1.12 21.93 27.09
N LEU A 211 -0.75 21.20 26.04
CA LEU A 211 0.43 20.34 26.07
C LEU A 211 1.73 21.15 26.13
N SER A 212 1.85 22.24 25.36
CA SER A 212 3.04 23.12 25.44
C SER A 212 3.17 23.82 26.78
N ASP A 213 2.07 24.23 27.40
CA ASP A 213 2.09 24.93 28.69
C ASP A 213 2.43 24.00 29.86
N SER A 214 1.98 22.74 29.78
CA SER A 214 2.30 21.70 30.76
C SER A 214 3.80 21.33 30.79
N HIS A 215 4.54 21.58 29.69
CA HIS A 215 5.99 21.37 29.63
C HIS A 215 6.81 22.36 30.47
N HIS A 216 6.20 23.43 30.99
CA HIS A 216 6.84 24.28 32.00
C HIS A 216 6.85 23.64 33.41
N ASN A 217 6.05 22.58 33.64
CA ASN A 217 6.15 21.76 34.84
C ASN A 217 7.10 20.58 34.60
N LYS A 218 8.31 20.67 35.18
CA LYS A 218 9.49 19.77 35.03
C LYS A 218 9.28 18.27 35.39
N PHE A 219 8.06 17.75 35.51
CA PHE A 219 7.79 16.41 36.04
C PHE A 219 7.24 15.37 35.04
N SER A 220 7.06 15.70 33.76
CA SER A 220 6.74 14.70 32.72
C SER A 220 8.03 14.15 32.07
N SER A 221 8.36 12.89 32.33
CA SER A 221 9.58 12.21 31.85
C SER A 221 9.54 11.75 30.38
N HIS A 222 8.45 12.01 29.66
CA HIS A 222 8.29 11.59 28.27
C HIS A 222 7.93 12.75 27.34
N PRO A 223 8.63 12.89 26.18
CA PRO A 223 8.26 13.88 25.18
C PRO A 223 6.85 13.58 24.66
N PRO A 224 6.09 14.63 24.28
CA PRO A 224 4.73 14.46 23.79
C PRO A 224 4.76 13.62 22.51
N GLN A 225 3.76 12.74 22.37
CA GLN A 225 3.61 11.86 21.22
C GLN A 225 3.54 12.69 19.92
N ALA A 226 4.60 12.65 19.12
CA ALA A 226 4.66 13.38 17.86
C ALA A 226 3.55 12.92 16.90
N ARG A 227 3.01 13.86 16.11
CA ARG A 227 1.84 13.66 15.23
C ARG A 227 2.04 14.39 13.91
N ILE A 228 1.48 13.83 12.85
CA ILE A 228 1.27 14.55 11.60
C ILE A 228 -0.22 14.86 11.42
N VAL A 229 -0.51 15.98 10.79
CA VAL A 229 -1.82 16.27 10.21
C VAL A 229 -1.67 16.26 8.71
N GLN A 230 -2.49 15.45 8.04
CA GLN A 230 -2.39 15.22 6.60
C GLN A 230 -3.75 15.47 5.96
N TRP A 231 -3.74 16.05 4.75
CA TRP A 231 -4.97 16.26 3.98
C TRP A 231 -5.65 14.92 3.73
N TYR A 232 -6.94 14.84 4.06
CA TYR A 232 -7.73 13.64 3.88
C TYR A 232 -8.34 13.65 2.48
N ILE A 233 -8.02 12.62 1.70
CA ILE A 233 -8.59 12.42 0.36
C ILE A 233 -10.07 12.03 0.53
N GLN A 234 -10.95 13.03 0.43
CA GLN A 234 -12.39 12.89 0.66
C GLN A 234 -13.10 12.12 -0.45
N ASN A 235 -12.60 12.23 -1.69
CA ASN A 235 -13.17 11.57 -2.87
C ASN A 235 -12.20 10.48 -3.38
N PRO A 236 -12.01 9.38 -2.62
CA PRO A 236 -11.25 8.25 -3.12
C PRO A 236 -12.00 7.59 -4.29
N LEU A 237 -11.28 6.92 -5.20
CA LEU A 237 -11.89 5.95 -6.09
C LEU A 237 -12.58 4.88 -5.23
N LEU A 238 -13.80 4.49 -5.60
CA LEU A 238 -14.58 3.50 -4.88
C LEU A 238 -14.72 2.24 -5.73
N LEU A 239 -14.53 1.07 -5.11
CA LEU A 239 -14.79 -0.23 -5.74
C LEU A 239 -16.10 -0.77 -5.19
N SER A 240 -17.14 -0.79 -6.04
CA SER A 240 -18.50 -1.13 -5.64
C SER A 240 -18.98 -0.29 -4.44
N GLY A 241 -18.71 1.01 -4.47
CA GLY A 241 -19.08 1.95 -3.41
C GLY A 241 -18.24 1.87 -2.13
N ARG A 242 -17.21 1.02 -2.07
CA ARG A 242 -16.36 0.84 -0.88
C ARG A 242 -15.01 1.51 -1.06
N LYS A 243 -14.49 2.10 0.02
CA LYS A 243 -13.16 2.70 0.04
C LYS A 243 -12.11 1.58 0.05
N PHE A 244 -11.00 1.81 -0.63
CA PHE A 244 -9.91 0.85 -0.66
C PHE A 244 -8.55 1.52 -0.61
N ASP A 245 -7.51 0.74 -0.32
CA ASP A 245 -6.12 1.10 -0.57
C ASP A 245 -5.41 -0.09 -1.22
N VAL A 246 -4.26 0.15 -1.84
CA VAL A 246 -3.42 -0.89 -2.45
C VAL A 246 -2.13 -1.05 -1.67
N ARG A 247 -1.89 -2.27 -1.20
CA ARG A 247 -0.60 -2.71 -0.67
C ARG A 247 0.28 -3.19 -1.83
N SER A 248 1.49 -2.65 -1.93
CA SER A 248 2.58 -3.22 -2.74
C SER A 248 3.81 -3.49 -1.87
N TYR A 249 4.78 -4.21 -2.43
CA TYR A 249 6.01 -4.57 -1.71
C TYR A 249 7.22 -3.93 -2.37
N PHE A 250 8.07 -3.34 -1.53
CA PHE A 250 9.37 -2.80 -1.89
C PHE A 250 10.45 -3.61 -1.17
N LEU A 251 11.23 -4.37 -1.93
CA LEU A 251 12.32 -5.18 -1.42
C LEU A 251 13.64 -4.45 -1.65
N ILE A 252 14.37 -4.19 -0.56
CA ILE A 252 15.79 -3.86 -0.60
C ILE A 252 16.52 -5.17 -0.36
N ALA A 253 16.88 -5.90 -1.41
CA ALA A 253 17.47 -7.24 -1.31
C ALA A 253 18.95 -7.19 -0.88
N CYS A 254 19.61 -6.06 -1.07
CA CYS A 254 20.97 -5.81 -0.61
C CYS A 254 21.17 -4.29 -0.47
N THR A 255 22.02 -3.86 0.47
CA THR A 255 22.41 -2.44 0.64
C THR A 255 23.83 -2.11 0.14
N SER A 256 24.64 -3.14 -0.11
CA SER A 256 26.03 -3.03 -0.56
C SER A 256 26.36 -4.08 -1.64
N PRO A 257 26.09 -3.81 -2.93
CA PRO A 257 25.44 -2.62 -3.48
C PRO A 257 23.91 -2.68 -3.32
N TYR A 258 23.24 -1.54 -3.52
CA TYR A 258 21.78 -1.50 -3.47
C TYR A 258 21.16 -2.31 -4.61
N MET A 259 20.30 -3.27 -4.28
CA MET A 259 19.47 -4.02 -5.21
C MET A 259 18.01 -3.88 -4.79
N LEU A 260 17.21 -3.24 -5.64
CA LEU A 260 15.86 -2.79 -5.29
C LEU A 260 14.82 -3.42 -6.19
N PHE A 261 13.74 -3.93 -5.62
CA PHE A 261 12.67 -4.55 -6.37
C PHE A 261 11.30 -4.09 -5.92
N PHE A 262 10.36 -4.06 -6.87
CA PHE A 262 8.94 -3.81 -6.67
C PHE A 262 8.16 -5.09 -6.93
N ARG A 263 7.15 -5.38 -6.11
CA ARG A 263 6.16 -6.41 -6.40
C ARG A 263 4.76 -5.87 -6.15
N HIS A 264 3.84 -6.25 -7.03
CA HIS A 264 2.42 -6.12 -6.76
C HIS A 264 2.04 -6.86 -5.47
N GLY A 265 1.09 -6.29 -4.72
CA GLY A 265 0.50 -6.94 -3.56
C GLY A 265 -0.98 -7.20 -3.79
N TYR A 266 -1.82 -6.50 -3.04
CA TYR A 266 -3.26 -6.71 -3.04
C TYR A 266 -4.01 -5.44 -2.67
N VAL A 267 -5.30 -5.42 -2.97
CA VAL A 267 -6.21 -4.33 -2.59
C VAL A 267 -6.88 -4.66 -1.26
N ARG A 268 -7.01 -3.68 -0.37
CA ARG A 268 -7.71 -3.78 0.91
C ARG A 268 -8.94 -2.87 0.88
N LEU A 269 -10.12 -3.45 1.05
CA LEU A 269 -11.39 -2.73 1.03
C LEU A 269 -11.97 -2.60 2.44
N THR A 270 -12.76 -1.55 2.66
CA THR A 270 -13.66 -1.47 3.82
C THR A 270 -14.77 -2.52 3.73
N CYS A 271 -15.34 -2.93 4.86
CA CYS A 271 -16.53 -3.79 4.89
C CYS A 271 -17.76 -3.01 4.42
N ASP A 272 -17.90 -1.79 4.92
CA ASP A 272 -19.04 -0.90 4.66
C ASP A 272 -18.81 -0.05 3.40
N LEU A 273 -19.91 0.45 2.85
CA LEU A 273 -19.89 1.49 1.84
C LEU A 273 -19.23 2.76 2.39
N TYR A 274 -18.55 3.48 1.52
CA TYR A 274 -17.89 4.71 1.90
C TYR A 274 -18.92 5.84 2.04
N ASP A 275 -18.92 6.47 3.22
CA ASP A 275 -19.68 7.68 3.48
C ASP A 275 -18.70 8.72 4.06
N PRO A 276 -18.44 9.83 3.34
CA PRO A 276 -17.54 10.87 3.83
C PRO A 276 -18.07 11.57 5.09
N THR A 277 -19.37 11.52 5.38
CA THR A 277 -20.00 12.18 6.53
C THR A 277 -20.04 11.30 7.79
N SER A 278 -19.82 9.99 7.64
CA SER A 278 -19.87 9.02 8.73
C SER A 278 -18.88 9.35 9.85
N ASN A 279 -19.32 9.32 11.11
CA ASN A 279 -18.40 9.44 12.24
C ASN A 279 -17.69 8.11 12.57
N ASN A 280 -18.07 7.02 11.92
CA ASN A 280 -17.48 5.72 12.16
C ASN A 280 -16.14 5.58 11.40
N LEU A 281 -15.05 5.54 12.16
CA LEU A 281 -13.70 5.42 11.60
C LEU A 281 -13.49 4.15 10.76
N SER A 282 -14.27 3.08 10.95
CA SER A 282 -14.19 1.87 10.10
C SER A 282 -14.60 2.13 8.64
N ASN A 283 -15.40 3.16 8.37
CA ASN A 283 -15.79 3.57 7.01
C ASN A 283 -14.63 4.29 6.30
N HIS A 284 -13.68 4.84 7.06
CA HIS A 284 -12.58 5.66 6.53
C HIS A 284 -11.23 4.96 6.47
N LEU A 285 -11.03 3.90 7.28
CA LEU A 285 -9.77 3.17 7.43
C LEU A 285 -9.88 1.75 6.90
N THR A 286 -9.14 1.47 5.83
CA THR A 286 -9.08 0.17 5.11
C THR A 286 -8.25 -0.90 5.81
N ASN A 287 -7.52 -0.54 6.86
CA ASN A 287 -6.62 -1.46 7.54
C ASN A 287 -7.36 -2.67 8.14
N GLN A 288 -6.90 -3.89 7.84
CA GLN A 288 -7.59 -5.12 8.26
C GLN A 288 -7.80 -5.23 9.77
N TYR A 289 -6.92 -4.67 10.61
CA TYR A 289 -7.14 -4.68 12.07
C TYR A 289 -8.42 -3.92 12.46
N MET A 290 -8.73 -2.83 11.76
CA MET A 290 -9.98 -2.09 11.97
C MET A 290 -11.16 -2.87 11.40
N GLN A 291 -11.01 -3.41 10.19
CA GLN A 291 -12.08 -4.15 9.51
C GLN A 291 -12.45 -5.46 10.22
N LYS A 292 -11.50 -6.13 10.87
CA LYS A 292 -11.72 -7.35 11.68
C LYS A 292 -12.68 -7.16 12.85
N LYS A 293 -12.89 -5.92 13.29
CA LYS A 293 -13.84 -5.60 14.37
C LYS A 293 -15.28 -5.54 13.86
N HIS A 294 -15.48 -5.50 12.54
CA HIS A 294 -16.81 -5.47 11.96
C HIS A 294 -17.57 -6.79 12.29
N PRO A 295 -18.82 -6.74 12.77
CA PRO A 295 -19.56 -7.94 13.19
C PRO A 295 -19.68 -9.02 12.11
N LEU A 296 -19.73 -8.61 10.84
CA LEU A 296 -19.86 -9.51 9.68
C LEU A 296 -18.53 -9.85 9.01
N TYR A 297 -17.38 -9.50 9.61
CA TYR A 297 -16.08 -9.68 8.97
C TYR A 297 -15.80 -11.13 8.59
N SER A 298 -16.23 -12.11 9.40
CA SER A 298 -16.00 -13.54 9.12
C SER A 298 -16.59 -13.99 7.78
N VAL A 299 -17.71 -13.38 7.37
CA VAL A 299 -18.41 -13.65 6.11
C VAL A 299 -17.88 -12.76 4.98
N LEU A 300 -17.50 -11.51 5.29
CA LEU A 300 -17.05 -10.53 4.31
C LEU A 300 -15.54 -10.62 3.98
N LYS A 301 -14.75 -11.35 4.75
CA LYS A 301 -13.27 -11.31 4.67
C LYS A 301 -12.70 -11.53 3.26
N GLU A 302 -13.32 -12.40 2.45
CA GLU A 302 -12.88 -12.70 1.08
C GLU A 302 -13.18 -11.53 0.13
N GLU A 303 -14.22 -10.74 0.42
CA GLU A 303 -14.58 -9.55 -0.34
C GLU A 303 -13.82 -8.29 0.10
N THR A 304 -13.19 -8.32 1.28
CA THR A 304 -12.36 -7.21 1.79
C THR A 304 -10.94 -7.19 1.22
N VAL A 305 -10.55 -8.19 0.44
CA VAL A 305 -9.23 -8.26 -0.19
C VAL A 305 -9.35 -8.72 -1.64
N TRP A 306 -8.88 -7.91 -2.59
CA TRP A 306 -8.85 -8.30 -3.99
C TRP A 306 -7.42 -8.52 -4.47
N SER A 307 -7.25 -9.48 -5.39
CA SER A 307 -6.02 -9.58 -6.17
C SER A 307 -5.88 -8.39 -7.12
N MET A 308 -4.66 -8.14 -7.60
CA MET A 308 -4.42 -7.05 -8.55
C MET A 308 -5.06 -7.33 -9.91
N GLU A 309 -5.21 -8.59 -10.30
CA GLU A 309 -5.92 -9.03 -11.51
C GLU A 309 -7.41 -8.72 -11.40
N ARG A 310 -8.06 -9.07 -10.28
CA ARG A 310 -9.47 -8.73 -10.03
C ARG A 310 -9.68 -7.22 -10.06
N PHE A 311 -8.77 -6.46 -9.46
CA PHE A 311 -8.83 -5.00 -9.48
C PHE A 311 -8.66 -4.44 -10.90
N ASN A 312 -7.72 -4.95 -11.68
CA ASN A 312 -7.49 -4.53 -13.05
C ASN A 312 -8.69 -4.82 -13.95
N THR A 313 -9.28 -6.02 -13.85
CA THR A 313 -10.52 -6.38 -14.56
C THR A 313 -11.66 -5.44 -14.18
N TYR A 314 -11.87 -5.19 -12.88
CA TYR A 314 -12.91 -4.27 -12.43
C TYR A 314 -12.73 -2.86 -13.00
N VAL A 315 -11.50 -2.33 -13.04
CA VAL A 315 -11.23 -1.01 -13.63
C VAL A 315 -11.47 -0.99 -15.14
N ASN A 316 -11.06 -2.04 -15.83
CA ASN A 316 -11.31 -2.19 -17.27
C ASN A 316 -12.82 -2.18 -17.58
N GLU A 317 -13.62 -2.88 -16.77
CA GLU A 317 -15.06 -3.01 -16.98
C GLU A 317 -15.86 -1.76 -16.59
N ASN A 318 -15.48 -1.10 -15.49
CA ASN A 318 -16.33 -0.07 -14.86
C ASN A 318 -15.84 1.37 -15.09
N PHE A 319 -14.58 1.58 -15.45
CA PHE A 319 -14.01 2.94 -15.55
C PHE A 319 -13.26 3.22 -16.84
N MET A 320 -12.87 2.20 -17.62
CA MET A 320 -12.04 2.40 -18.80
C MET A 320 -12.68 3.33 -19.83
N THR A 321 -13.92 3.06 -20.24
CA THR A 321 -14.64 3.87 -21.21
C THR A 321 -14.96 5.25 -20.66
N ASP A 322 -15.60 5.30 -19.48
CA ASP A 322 -16.12 6.53 -18.88
C ASP A 322 -15.02 7.54 -18.51
N LYS A 323 -13.85 7.05 -18.09
CA LYS A 323 -12.70 7.89 -17.69
C LYS A 323 -11.62 7.96 -18.77
N GLY A 324 -11.84 7.37 -19.95
CA GLY A 324 -10.88 7.37 -21.07
C GLY A 324 -9.54 6.73 -20.73
N LEU A 325 -9.53 5.69 -19.89
CA LEU A 325 -8.30 5.04 -19.43
C LEU A 325 -7.79 4.04 -20.47
N PRO A 326 -6.46 3.85 -20.58
CA PRO A 326 -5.92 2.74 -21.35
C PRO A 326 -6.33 1.40 -20.74
N LYS A 327 -6.49 0.38 -21.59
CA LYS A 327 -6.66 -1.00 -21.13
C LYS A 327 -5.51 -1.40 -20.19
N ASP A 328 -5.87 -2.12 -19.14
CA ASP A 328 -4.96 -2.58 -18.09
C ASP A 328 -4.26 -1.44 -17.36
N TRP A 329 -4.98 -0.34 -17.12
CA TRP A 329 -4.46 0.84 -16.42
C TRP A 329 -3.83 0.48 -15.06
N VAL A 330 -4.41 -0.47 -14.32
CA VAL A 330 -3.93 -0.91 -12.99
C VAL A 330 -2.57 -1.59 -13.09
N LEU A 331 -2.43 -2.60 -13.96
CA LEU A 331 -1.17 -3.35 -14.13
C LEU A 331 -0.14 -2.58 -14.98
N GLY A 332 -0.59 -1.58 -15.74
CA GLY A 332 0.25 -0.73 -16.57
C GLY A 332 0.62 0.60 -15.90
N PHE A 333 -0.25 1.61 -16.04
CA PHE A 333 0.03 2.98 -15.64
C PHE A 333 0.19 3.12 -14.13
N PHE A 334 -0.74 2.57 -13.35
CA PHE A 334 -0.70 2.63 -11.90
C PHE A 334 0.51 1.89 -11.32
N ALA A 335 0.83 0.70 -11.84
CA ALA A 335 2.04 -0.03 -11.50
C ALA A 335 3.31 0.82 -11.68
N ARG A 336 3.49 1.41 -12.87
CA ARG A 336 4.62 2.31 -13.17
C ARG A 336 4.65 3.53 -12.24
N ARG A 337 3.49 4.09 -11.92
CA ARG A 337 3.38 5.23 -11.01
C ARG A 337 3.83 4.86 -9.58
N MET A 338 3.41 3.71 -9.05
CA MET A 338 3.90 3.21 -7.76
C MET A 338 5.41 3.00 -7.76
N GLN A 339 5.96 2.38 -8.81
CA GLN A 339 7.40 2.16 -8.97
C GLN A 339 8.18 3.48 -8.95
N GLN A 340 7.72 4.50 -9.69
CA GLN A 340 8.34 5.83 -9.71
C GLN A 340 8.35 6.48 -8.31
N VAL A 341 7.23 6.40 -7.59
CA VAL A 341 7.11 6.95 -6.23
C VAL A 341 8.06 6.23 -5.28
N ILE A 342 8.11 4.89 -5.31
CA ILE A 342 9.00 4.08 -4.46
C ILE A 342 10.47 4.41 -4.73
N VAL A 343 10.88 4.49 -6.01
CA VAL A 343 12.25 4.89 -6.37
C VAL A 343 12.55 6.30 -5.86
N HIS A 344 11.61 7.24 -6.00
CA HIS A 344 11.79 8.60 -5.50
C HIS A 344 11.98 8.65 -3.98
N CYS A 345 11.16 7.92 -3.22
CA CYS A 345 11.29 7.78 -1.77
C CYS A 345 12.63 7.14 -1.39
N PHE A 346 13.08 6.09 -2.10
CA PHE A 346 14.39 5.49 -1.87
C PHE A 346 15.53 6.48 -2.13
N MET A 347 15.48 7.24 -3.23
CA MET A 347 16.54 8.20 -3.56
C MET A 347 16.69 9.29 -2.49
N ALA A 348 15.59 9.67 -1.82
CA ALA A 348 15.60 10.60 -0.69
C ALA A 348 16.32 10.08 0.57
N VAL A 349 16.49 8.77 0.70
CA VAL A 349 17.12 8.12 1.86
C VAL A 349 18.38 7.33 1.51
N LYS A 350 18.74 7.20 0.23
CA LYS A 350 19.84 6.36 -0.26
C LYS A 350 21.18 6.61 0.46
N THR A 351 21.49 7.87 0.78
CA THR A 351 22.72 8.25 1.47
C THR A 351 22.62 8.18 3.00
N LYS A 352 21.41 8.03 3.53
CA LYS A 352 21.11 7.99 4.97
C LYS A 352 21.00 6.56 5.51
N LEU A 353 20.47 5.64 4.70
CA LEU A 353 20.29 4.24 5.08
C LEU A 353 21.64 3.59 5.38
N GLU A 354 21.66 2.69 6.36
CA GLU A 354 22.84 1.90 6.69
C GLU A 354 23.21 0.96 5.54
N ARG A 355 24.50 0.89 5.22
CA ARG A 355 25.03 0.18 4.05
C ARG A 355 26.04 -0.85 4.51
N LYS A 356 25.57 -2.08 4.69
CA LYS A 356 26.40 -3.24 5.04
C LYS A 356 25.92 -4.46 4.26
N LEU A 357 26.85 -5.22 3.71
CA LEU A 357 26.58 -6.48 3.04
C LEU A 357 25.90 -7.46 4.03
N GLY A 358 24.73 -7.95 3.65
CA GLY A 358 23.91 -8.84 4.48
C GLY A 358 22.65 -8.20 5.07
N LEU A 359 22.52 -6.87 5.00
CA LEU A 359 21.27 -6.19 5.34
C LEU A 359 20.28 -6.22 4.17
N PHE A 360 19.04 -6.58 4.47
CA PHE A 360 17.92 -6.54 3.53
C PHE A 360 16.62 -6.14 4.23
N ASP A 361 15.62 -5.65 3.49
CA ASP A 361 14.36 -5.17 4.04
C ASP A 361 13.19 -5.41 3.10
N LEU A 362 12.02 -5.76 3.65
CA LEU A 362 10.77 -5.91 2.90
C LEU A 362 9.74 -4.92 3.43
N ILE A 363 9.51 -3.86 2.67
CA ILE A 363 8.70 -2.73 3.06
C ILE A 363 7.34 -2.82 2.36
N GLY A 364 6.25 -2.69 3.12
CA GLY A 364 4.91 -2.55 2.55
C GLY A 364 4.61 -1.11 2.20
N CYS A 365 4.27 -0.81 0.95
CA CYS A 365 3.91 0.53 0.50
C CYS A 365 2.41 0.62 0.27
N ASP A 366 1.76 1.57 0.92
CA ASP A 366 0.31 1.73 0.91
C ASP A 366 -0.07 2.90 0.00
N PHE A 367 -0.87 2.65 -1.02
CA PHE A 367 -1.30 3.64 -2.00
C PHE A 367 -2.82 3.82 -2.00
N LEU A 368 -3.28 5.02 -2.28
CA LEU A 368 -4.68 5.35 -2.54
C LEU A 368 -4.82 5.92 -3.95
N ILE A 369 -5.96 5.68 -4.57
CA ILE A 369 -6.34 6.29 -5.85
C ILE A 369 -7.55 7.17 -5.57
N ASP A 370 -7.56 8.40 -6.06
CA ASP A 370 -8.72 9.29 -5.99
C ASP A 370 -9.65 9.15 -7.21
N GLU A 371 -10.81 9.81 -7.17
CA GLU A 371 -11.82 9.75 -8.23
C GLU A 371 -11.32 10.21 -9.62
N ASP A 372 -10.23 10.98 -9.64
CA ASP A 372 -9.54 11.48 -10.83
C ASP A 372 -8.39 10.57 -11.27
N PHE A 373 -8.29 9.37 -10.69
CA PHE A 373 -7.24 8.38 -10.96
C PHE A 373 -5.82 8.88 -10.64
N LYS A 374 -5.69 9.89 -9.77
CA LYS A 374 -4.40 10.30 -9.22
C LYS A 374 -4.01 9.37 -8.08
N VAL A 375 -2.71 9.06 -8.04
CA VAL A 375 -2.11 8.07 -7.16
C VAL A 375 -1.40 8.76 -6.00
N TRP A 376 -1.78 8.40 -4.80
CA TRP A 376 -1.27 8.96 -3.55
C TRP A 376 -0.57 7.87 -2.73
N LEU A 377 0.64 8.14 -2.27
CA LEU A 377 1.31 7.37 -1.23
C LEU A 377 0.72 7.74 0.13
N LEU A 378 0.29 6.74 0.89
CA LEU A 378 -0.22 6.93 2.25
C LEU A 378 0.88 6.74 3.30
N GLU A 379 1.64 5.64 3.19
CA GLU A 379 2.75 5.31 4.08
C GLU A 379 3.63 4.18 3.51
N MET A 380 4.85 4.05 4.06
CA MET A 380 5.75 2.91 3.86
C MET A 380 5.98 2.24 5.22
N ASN A 381 5.75 0.93 5.32
CA ASN A 381 5.70 0.17 6.57
C ASN A 381 6.88 -0.83 6.65
N CYS A 382 7.74 -0.72 7.67
CA CYS A 382 8.89 -1.62 7.88
C CYS A 382 8.51 -3.08 8.23
N ASN A 383 7.32 -3.29 8.78
CA ASN A 383 6.84 -4.61 9.16
C ASN A 383 5.44 -4.82 8.54
N PRO A 384 5.36 -5.03 7.21
CA PRO A 384 4.08 -5.26 6.56
C PRO A 384 3.40 -6.48 7.17
N ALA A 385 2.07 -6.44 7.31
CA ALA A 385 1.34 -7.60 7.83
C ALA A 385 1.44 -8.79 6.87
N LEU A 386 1.88 -9.95 7.38
CA LEU A 386 2.10 -11.19 6.63
C LEU A 386 1.08 -12.28 7.05
N HIS A 387 -0.15 -11.88 7.34
CA HIS A 387 -1.23 -12.81 7.68
C HIS A 387 -1.90 -13.36 6.41
N ILE A 388 -2.39 -14.60 6.49
CA ILE A 388 -2.98 -15.36 5.38
C ILE A 388 -4.45 -15.75 5.66
N ASN A 389 -5.26 -14.76 6.07
CA ASN A 389 -6.62 -14.96 6.58
C ASN A 389 -7.73 -15.08 5.51
N CYS A 390 -7.41 -14.82 4.24
CA CYS A 390 -8.30 -14.99 3.10
C CYS A 390 -7.52 -15.59 1.92
N GLU A 391 -8.22 -16.05 0.88
CA GLU A 391 -7.62 -16.85 -0.18
C GLU A 391 -6.54 -16.09 -0.96
N VAL A 392 -6.83 -14.84 -1.34
CA VAL A 392 -5.86 -13.95 -1.99
C VAL A 392 -4.57 -13.83 -1.18
N LEU A 393 -4.66 -13.73 0.15
CA LEU A 393 -3.47 -13.58 0.99
C LEU A 393 -2.70 -14.88 1.16
N LYS A 394 -3.37 -16.04 1.17
CA LYS A 394 -2.70 -17.35 1.17
C LYS A 394 -1.85 -17.56 -0.07
N GLU A 395 -2.22 -16.96 -1.19
CA GLU A 395 -1.43 -16.99 -2.42
C GLU A 395 -0.33 -15.92 -2.41
N VAL A 396 -0.69 -14.65 -2.23
CA VAL A 396 0.23 -13.52 -2.44
C VAL A 396 1.35 -13.49 -1.40
N VAL A 397 1.04 -13.70 -0.11
CA VAL A 397 2.01 -13.48 0.98
C VAL A 397 3.14 -14.52 0.96
N PRO A 398 2.87 -15.85 0.90
CA PRO A 398 3.95 -16.83 0.83
C PRO A 398 4.82 -16.66 -0.41
N ASN A 399 4.22 -16.44 -1.59
CA ASN A 399 4.98 -16.24 -2.83
C ASN A 399 5.89 -15.01 -2.76
N THR A 400 5.40 -13.91 -2.17
CA THR A 400 6.20 -12.70 -1.94
C THR A 400 7.41 -12.97 -1.05
N LEU A 401 7.21 -13.68 0.07
CA LEU A 401 8.29 -13.95 1.03
C LEU A 401 9.32 -14.93 0.49
N THR A 402 8.87 -16.01 -0.15
CA THR A 402 9.76 -17.00 -0.75
C THR A 402 10.65 -16.37 -1.82
N GLU A 403 10.07 -15.63 -2.77
CA GLU A 403 10.87 -14.97 -3.80
C GLU A 403 11.80 -13.90 -3.23
N ALA A 404 11.35 -13.12 -2.22
CA ALA A 404 12.20 -12.13 -1.58
C ALA A 404 13.42 -12.76 -0.89
N LEU A 405 13.25 -13.91 -0.24
CA LEU A 405 14.32 -14.66 0.40
C LEU A 405 15.25 -15.33 -0.63
N ASP A 406 14.71 -15.92 -1.70
CA ASP A 406 15.51 -16.50 -2.77
C ASP A 406 16.39 -15.41 -3.44
N LEU A 407 15.80 -14.25 -3.80
CA LEU A 407 16.53 -13.10 -4.36
C LEU A 407 17.63 -12.61 -3.42
N THR A 408 17.31 -12.43 -2.14
CA THR A 408 18.27 -11.96 -1.13
C THR A 408 19.43 -12.94 -0.99
N LEU A 409 19.16 -14.24 -0.92
CA LEU A 409 20.19 -15.28 -0.80
C LEU A 409 21.06 -15.38 -2.07
N GLU A 410 20.45 -15.33 -3.25
CA GLU A 410 21.17 -15.38 -4.52
C GLU A 410 22.11 -14.18 -4.64
N ILE A 411 21.61 -12.96 -4.42
CA ILE A 411 22.40 -11.73 -4.46
C ILE A 411 23.53 -11.79 -3.45
N PHE A 412 23.24 -12.16 -2.20
CA PHE A 412 24.26 -12.27 -1.16
C PHE A 412 25.35 -13.27 -1.54
N THR A 413 24.98 -14.45 -2.04
CA THR A 413 25.93 -15.48 -2.48
C THR A 413 26.77 -15.02 -3.66
N LYS A 414 26.16 -14.40 -4.67
CA LYS A 414 26.89 -13.81 -5.81
C LYS A 414 27.88 -12.75 -5.36
N ARG A 415 27.51 -11.87 -4.41
CA ARG A 415 28.42 -10.87 -3.83
C ARG A 415 29.61 -11.49 -3.12
N LEU A 416 29.40 -12.52 -2.29
CA LEU A 416 30.50 -13.19 -1.58
C LEU A 416 31.47 -13.86 -2.55
N ASN A 417 30.96 -14.42 -3.64
CA ASN A 417 31.76 -15.06 -4.68
C ASN A 417 32.31 -14.08 -5.73
N LYS A 418 32.12 -12.75 -5.55
CA LYS A 418 32.53 -11.70 -6.49
C LYS A 418 32.01 -11.92 -7.92
N LEU A 419 30.82 -12.51 -8.04
CA LEU A 419 30.14 -12.73 -9.31
C LEU A 419 29.32 -11.49 -9.69
N HIS A 420 29.04 -11.35 -10.98
CA HIS A 420 28.06 -10.39 -11.48
C HIS A 420 26.69 -10.68 -10.87
N LEU A 421 25.98 -9.63 -10.44
CA LEU A 421 24.68 -9.81 -9.80
C LEU A 421 23.59 -10.22 -10.77
N LEU A 422 23.62 -9.68 -11.98
CA LEU A 422 22.64 -9.96 -13.02
C LEU A 422 23.19 -10.94 -14.07
N PRO A 423 22.33 -11.78 -14.68
CA PRO A 423 20.89 -11.97 -14.40
C PRO A 423 20.65 -12.69 -13.06
N LEU A 424 19.42 -12.65 -12.55
CA LEU A 424 19.01 -13.36 -11.32
C LEU A 424 18.07 -14.51 -11.67
N ASP A 425 18.46 -15.73 -11.30
CA ASP A 425 17.70 -16.94 -11.62
C ASP A 425 16.45 -17.08 -10.73
N SER A 426 16.51 -16.51 -9.52
CA SER A 426 15.39 -16.52 -8.58
C SER A 426 14.32 -15.45 -8.86
N GLN A 427 14.56 -14.51 -9.78
CA GLN A 427 13.62 -13.44 -10.05
C GLN A 427 12.39 -13.96 -10.81
N ARG A 428 11.19 -13.70 -10.27
CA ARG A 428 9.90 -14.06 -10.87
C ARG A 428 9.01 -12.82 -10.99
N ASP A 429 8.19 -12.51 -9.98
CA ASP A 429 7.23 -11.39 -10.05
C ASP A 429 7.80 -10.08 -9.49
N PHE A 430 8.93 -10.13 -8.77
CA PHE A 430 9.65 -8.91 -8.40
C PHE A 430 10.27 -8.26 -9.63
N VAL A 431 9.93 -6.99 -9.85
CA VAL A 431 10.46 -6.14 -10.91
C VAL A 431 11.65 -5.35 -10.37
N LEU A 432 12.83 -5.50 -10.99
CA LEU A 432 14.02 -4.73 -10.64
C LEU A 432 13.78 -3.22 -10.88
N LEU A 433 13.93 -2.42 -9.84
CA LEU A 433 13.81 -0.96 -9.87
C LEU A 433 15.16 -0.26 -10.02
N TYR A 434 16.19 -0.78 -9.36
CA TYR A 434 17.52 -0.16 -9.30
C TYR A 434 18.58 -1.23 -9.01
N SER A 435 19.68 -1.16 -9.75
CA SER A 435 20.93 -1.88 -9.47
C SER A 435 22.04 -0.88 -9.19
N GLY A 436 22.71 -1.06 -8.05
CA GLY A 436 23.88 -0.30 -7.64
C GLY A 436 25.21 -0.95 -8.02
N GLU A 437 25.18 -2.02 -8.81
CA GLU A 437 26.40 -2.68 -9.29
C GLU A 437 27.19 -1.73 -10.20
N GLU A 438 28.40 -1.39 -9.81
CA GLU A 438 29.31 -0.60 -10.65
C GLU A 438 29.84 -1.51 -11.77
N THR A 439 29.53 -1.18 -13.02
CA THR A 439 30.12 -1.87 -14.18
C THR A 439 31.54 -1.32 -14.41
N PRO A 440 32.58 -2.17 -14.46
CA PRO A 440 33.92 -1.73 -14.82
C PRO A 440 33.90 -1.07 -16.21
N GLY A 441 34.24 0.22 -16.29
CA GLY A 441 34.37 0.96 -17.56
C GLY A 441 33.25 1.93 -17.93
N SER A 442 32.20 2.10 -17.11
CA SER A 442 31.22 3.17 -17.34
C SER A 442 31.68 4.49 -16.69
N PRO A 443 31.73 5.63 -17.43
CA PRO A 443 32.02 6.92 -16.80
C PRO A 443 30.91 7.25 -15.81
N ARG A 444 31.27 7.86 -14.66
CA ARG A 444 30.35 8.33 -13.59
C ARG A 444 29.18 9.16 -14.16
N ARG A 445 28.14 8.50 -14.64
CA ARG A 445 26.82 9.06 -14.88
C ARG A 445 25.88 8.33 -13.95
N SER A 446 25.20 9.09 -13.09
CA SER A 446 24.00 8.63 -12.42
C SER A 446 22.98 8.23 -13.49
N THR A 447 22.98 6.97 -13.90
CA THR A 447 21.89 6.41 -14.69
C THR A 447 20.67 6.32 -13.78
N ILE A 448 19.91 7.40 -13.72
CA ILE A 448 18.47 7.31 -13.49
C ILE A 448 17.98 6.32 -14.53
N ALA A 449 17.48 5.18 -14.08
CA ALA A 449 16.93 4.15 -14.95
C ALA A 449 15.91 4.81 -15.89
N ARG A 450 16.16 4.74 -17.20
CA ARG A 450 15.08 4.93 -18.17
C ARG A 450 14.00 3.90 -17.82
N PRO A 451 12.70 4.25 -17.87
CA PRO A 451 11.64 3.28 -17.65
C PRO A 451 11.88 2.10 -18.59
N CYS A 452 12.12 0.92 -18.03
CA CYS A 452 12.35 -0.28 -18.79
C CYS A 452 11.06 -0.58 -19.56
N GLN A 453 11.11 -0.51 -20.89
CA GLN A 453 10.11 -1.14 -21.75
C GLN A 453 10.39 -2.64 -21.70
N THR A 454 9.92 -3.32 -20.65
CA THR A 454 9.89 -4.79 -20.64
C THR A 454 8.69 -5.27 -21.43
N LEU A 455 8.99 -5.82 -22.59
CA LEU A 455 8.12 -6.66 -23.41
C LEU A 455 7.59 -7.82 -22.54
N TRP A 456 6.28 -7.85 -22.34
CA TRP A 456 5.62 -9.07 -21.87
C TRP A 456 5.58 -10.11 -23.00
N PRO A 457 5.72 -11.41 -22.71
CA PRO A 457 5.44 -12.47 -23.69
C PRO A 457 3.95 -12.45 -24.04
N LYS A 458 3.63 -12.34 -25.33
CA LYS A 458 2.26 -12.53 -25.82
C LYS A 458 1.89 -14.01 -25.71
N SER A 459 1.14 -14.39 -24.67
CA SER A 459 0.40 -15.66 -24.64
C SER A 459 -1.03 -15.41 -25.12
N SER A 460 -1.31 -15.78 -26.38
CA SER A 460 -2.59 -16.27 -26.90
C SER A 460 -2.69 -16.03 -28.41
N GLN A 461 -2.43 -17.09 -29.19
CA GLN A 461 -3.20 -17.46 -30.39
C GLN A 461 -2.55 -18.69 -31.03
N ALA A 462 -2.94 -19.86 -30.51
CA ALA A 462 -3.05 -21.04 -31.34
C ALA A 462 -4.43 -21.02 -32.04
N LEU A 463 -4.46 -21.60 -33.24
CA LEU A 463 -5.57 -21.73 -34.20
C LEU A 463 -5.88 -20.48 -35.05
N LYS A 464 -5.32 -20.45 -36.27
CA LYS A 464 -6.04 -20.85 -37.49
C LYS A 464 -5.12 -20.84 -38.74
N ASN A 465 -5.01 -22.02 -39.34
CA ASN A 465 -4.98 -22.33 -40.78
C ASN A 465 -3.94 -21.67 -41.71
N THR A 466 -2.90 -22.47 -41.98
CA THR A 466 -2.42 -22.89 -43.31
C THR A 466 -3.08 -22.25 -44.54
N LYS A 467 -2.30 -21.52 -45.36
CA LYS A 467 -1.95 -21.90 -46.76
C LYS A 467 -1.09 -20.84 -47.48
N LYS A 468 -0.07 -21.37 -48.18
CA LYS A 468 0.59 -20.89 -49.40
C LYS A 468 1.64 -19.77 -49.31
N LEU A 469 2.89 -20.21 -49.15
CA LEU A 469 4.01 -19.71 -49.94
C LEU A 469 3.92 -20.34 -51.35
N ALA A 470 3.98 -19.53 -52.39
CA ALA A 470 4.55 -19.93 -53.68
C ALA A 470 5.14 -18.69 -54.35
N ARG A 471 6.48 -18.67 -54.38
CA ARG A 471 7.34 -17.74 -55.09
C ARG A 471 7.33 -18.15 -56.58
N GLY A 472 7.22 -17.18 -57.49
CA GLY A 472 7.36 -17.42 -58.93
C GLY A 472 7.90 -16.17 -59.62
N GLN A 473 9.11 -16.29 -60.17
CA GLN A 473 9.90 -15.28 -60.85
C GLN A 473 9.32 -14.83 -62.20
N ARG A 474 9.74 -13.63 -62.65
CA ARG A 474 10.11 -13.22 -64.03
C ARG A 474 10.68 -11.77 -63.94
N THR A 475 11.98 -11.51 -64.09
CA THR A 475 12.74 -11.17 -65.34
C THR A 475 11.97 -10.22 -66.28
N ALA A 476 12.48 -9.13 -66.84
CA ALA A 476 13.75 -8.40 -66.84
C ALA A 476 13.50 -7.02 -67.54
N THR A 477 14.56 -6.23 -67.77
CA THR A 477 14.78 -5.12 -68.74
C THR A 477 14.82 -3.67 -68.24
N VAL A 478 16.06 -3.23 -67.93
CA VAL A 478 16.84 -2.12 -68.55
C VAL A 478 16.09 -0.86 -69.03
N SER A 479 16.42 0.31 -68.45
CA SER A 479 17.10 1.44 -69.12
C SER A 479 17.40 2.62 -68.17
N LYS A 480 18.64 3.10 -68.24
CA LYS A 480 19.17 4.43 -67.83
C LYS A 480 19.24 5.30 -69.12
N PRO A 481 19.58 6.62 -69.17
CA PRO A 481 20.47 7.39 -68.25
C PRO A 481 20.20 8.93 -68.08
N GLY A 482 21.09 9.60 -67.33
CA GLY A 482 21.39 11.06 -67.36
C GLY A 482 21.14 11.77 -66.01
N LYS A 483 22.08 12.05 -65.08
CA LYS A 483 23.34 12.86 -65.08
C LYS A 483 23.13 14.28 -65.63
N LYS A 484 23.07 15.33 -64.80
CA LYS A 484 24.17 16.24 -64.33
C LYS A 484 23.45 17.55 -63.88
N SER A 485 23.93 18.52 -63.10
CA SER A 485 25.20 18.84 -62.41
C SER A 485 24.99 20.18 -61.67
N MET A 486 25.44 20.25 -60.42
CA MET A 486 26.29 21.29 -59.78
C MET A 486 25.89 22.78 -59.63
N ASN A 487 26.19 23.23 -58.40
CA ASN A 487 26.88 24.45 -57.94
C ASN A 487 26.09 25.69 -57.48
N ALA A 488 26.50 26.11 -56.27
CA ALA A 488 26.16 27.28 -55.46
C ALA A 488 27.04 28.50 -55.85
N PRO A 489 27.35 29.52 -55.01
CA PRO A 489 26.78 30.02 -53.73
C PRO A 489 26.74 31.59 -53.64
N ILE A 490 26.58 32.13 -52.39
CA ILE A 490 27.01 33.48 -51.85
C ILE A 490 25.97 34.62 -52.08
N SER A 491 25.61 35.59 -51.20
CA SER A 491 26.11 36.25 -49.96
C SER A 491 25.00 37.14 -49.34
N GLY A 492 25.14 37.56 -48.07
CA GLY A 492 24.89 38.96 -47.66
C GLY A 492 23.93 39.24 -46.49
N SER A 493 24.48 39.66 -45.34
CA SER A 493 23.82 40.44 -44.25
C SER A 493 23.82 41.96 -44.60
N PRO A 494 23.37 42.96 -43.78
CA PRO A 494 22.85 42.95 -42.39
C PRO A 494 21.69 43.95 -42.02
N ALA A 495 21.23 43.84 -40.75
CA ALA A 495 20.75 44.86 -39.77
C ALA A 495 19.55 45.82 -40.05
N THR A 496 18.63 45.94 -39.06
CA THR A 496 18.39 47.18 -38.24
C THR A 496 17.24 47.03 -37.21
N HIS A 497 17.49 47.52 -35.98
CA HIS A 497 16.65 48.20 -34.96
C HIS A 497 15.33 47.64 -34.35
N SER A 498 15.36 47.56 -33.00
CA SER A 498 14.29 47.51 -31.96
C SER A 498 13.38 48.78 -31.94
N PRO A 499 12.37 49.00 -31.04
CA PRO A 499 11.99 48.28 -29.80
C PRO A 499 10.47 48.14 -29.45
N HIS A 500 10.21 47.37 -28.38
CA HIS A 500 9.12 47.33 -27.37
C HIS A 500 7.84 48.21 -27.50
N ASN A 501 6.65 47.59 -27.34
CA ASN A 501 5.70 47.78 -26.20
C ASN A 501 4.38 46.93 -26.32
N PRO A 502 3.53 46.82 -25.27
CA PRO A 502 2.90 45.57 -24.77
C PRO A 502 1.36 45.47 -25.05
N PRO A 503 0.58 44.52 -24.46
CA PRO A 503 -0.72 44.06 -24.97
C PRO A 503 -1.92 44.81 -24.37
N PRO A 504 -3.14 44.69 -24.95
CA PRO A 504 -4.34 45.22 -24.33
C PRO A 504 -5.10 44.17 -23.51
N ALA A 505 -5.64 44.63 -22.39
CA ALA A 505 -6.73 44.05 -21.64
C ALA A 505 -8.00 44.92 -21.82
N CYS A 506 -9.19 44.31 -21.75
CA CYS A 506 -10.49 44.95 -21.45
C CYS A 506 -11.46 43.84 -20.98
N ALA A 507 -11.96 43.81 -19.73
CA ALA A 507 -12.99 44.68 -19.09
C ALA A 507 -14.39 44.51 -19.72
N ILE A 508 -15.28 43.66 -19.17
CA ILE A 508 -16.37 43.91 -18.19
C ILE A 508 -17.46 44.89 -18.65
N LYS A 509 -18.73 44.43 -18.68
CA LYS A 509 -19.97 45.07 -18.14
C LYS A 509 -21.18 44.12 -18.35
N THR A 510 -21.78 43.55 -17.30
CA THR A 510 -22.97 43.97 -16.51
C THR A 510 -24.33 43.98 -17.24
N GLY A 511 -25.33 43.28 -16.70
CA GLY A 511 -26.76 43.46 -17.00
C GLY A 511 -27.64 42.28 -16.56
N SER A 512 -28.78 42.56 -15.91
CA SER A 512 -29.55 41.71 -14.99
C SER A 512 -31.01 41.45 -15.46
N LEU A 513 -31.66 40.44 -14.86
CA LEU A 513 -33.12 40.22 -14.65
C LEU A 513 -34.04 39.87 -15.84
N HIS A 514 -34.62 38.65 -15.87
CA HIS A 514 -36.00 38.35 -15.41
C HIS A 514 -36.46 36.89 -15.70
N GLN A 515 -37.05 36.28 -14.66
CA GLN A 515 -38.24 35.41 -14.57
C GLN A 515 -38.55 34.28 -15.58
N GLY A 516 -38.58 33.04 -15.06
CA GLY A 516 -39.69 32.04 -15.12
C GLY A 516 -40.12 31.41 -16.46
N PRO A 517 -40.73 30.20 -16.48
CA PRO A 517 -41.66 29.71 -15.47
C PRO A 517 -41.45 28.27 -14.95
N GLN A 518 -42.13 28.00 -13.83
CA GLN A 518 -42.35 26.71 -13.17
C GLN A 518 -43.25 25.77 -13.99
N ILE A 519 -43.05 24.46 -13.84
CA ILE A 519 -44.10 23.45 -14.03
C ILE A 519 -44.24 22.65 -12.73
N ARG A 520 -45.40 22.82 -12.08
CA ARG A 520 -45.97 21.92 -11.06
C ARG A 520 -46.88 20.91 -11.78
N PHE A 521 -46.95 19.68 -11.28
CA PHE A 521 -48.19 18.90 -11.36
C PHE A 521 -48.51 18.29 -9.98
N SER A 522 -49.74 18.56 -9.56
CA SER A 522 -50.47 18.11 -8.37
C SER A 522 -51.07 16.71 -8.56
N GLY A 523 -51.41 16.04 -7.46
CA GLY A 523 -51.90 14.66 -7.45
C GLY A 523 -53.43 14.45 -7.48
N ALA A 524 -53.77 13.14 -7.52
CA ALA A 524 -55.01 12.42 -7.17
C ALA A 524 -56.27 12.63 -8.07
N PRO A 525 -57.09 11.58 -8.34
CA PRO A 525 -57.75 10.74 -7.33
C PRO A 525 -57.87 9.21 -7.60
N VAL A 526 -58.42 8.55 -6.59
CA VAL A 526 -58.76 7.13 -6.39
C VAL A 526 -59.95 6.65 -7.25
N THR A 527 -59.91 5.42 -7.79
CA THR A 527 -61.08 4.54 -8.00
C THR A 527 -60.70 3.04 -7.92
N ASN A 528 -61.70 2.22 -7.57
CA ASN A 528 -61.66 0.83 -7.07
C ASN A 528 -61.61 -0.30 -8.12
N GLY A 529 -61.16 -1.49 -7.66
CA GLY A 529 -61.54 -2.84 -8.11
C GLY A 529 -60.59 -3.49 -9.15
N THR A 530 -60.26 -4.78 -9.16
CA THR A 530 -60.71 -5.98 -8.43
C THR A 530 -59.67 -7.11 -8.61
N HIS A 531 -59.60 -8.01 -7.63
CA HIS A 531 -58.99 -9.36 -7.58
C HIS A 531 -58.31 -10.01 -8.81
N LYS A 532 -57.10 -10.58 -8.59
CA LYS A 532 -56.88 -12.04 -8.76
C LYS A 532 -55.61 -12.54 -8.05
N VAL A 533 -55.81 -13.59 -7.26
CA VAL A 533 -54.84 -14.33 -6.46
C VAL A 533 -54.09 -15.35 -7.33
N LEU A 534 -52.77 -15.45 -7.21
CA LEU A 534 -51.99 -16.58 -7.72
C LEU A 534 -51.11 -17.17 -6.61
N ARG A 535 -51.42 -18.42 -6.28
CA ARG A 535 -50.86 -19.24 -5.21
C ARG A 535 -49.49 -19.80 -5.60
N THR A 536 -48.63 -19.95 -4.60
CA THR A 536 -47.39 -20.74 -4.61
C THR A 536 -47.69 -22.24 -4.52
N PRO A 537 -46.89 -23.14 -5.14
CA PRO A 537 -47.02 -24.58 -4.94
C PRO A 537 -46.17 -25.11 -3.77
N ARG A 538 -46.77 -26.01 -2.98
CA ARG A 538 -46.10 -26.87 -1.98
C ARG A 538 -45.53 -28.15 -2.63
N PRO A 539 -44.53 -28.81 -2.00
CA PRO A 539 -43.92 -30.04 -2.52
C PRO A 539 -44.70 -31.32 -2.11
N PRO A 540 -44.53 -32.45 -2.82
CA PRO A 540 -45.21 -33.70 -2.49
C PRO A 540 -44.42 -34.56 -1.50
N LYS A 541 -45.16 -35.40 -0.75
CA LYS A 541 -44.67 -36.43 0.18
C LYS A 541 -45.25 -37.80 -0.18
N HIS A 542 -44.36 -38.81 -0.10
CA HIS A 542 -44.54 -40.25 0.20
C HIS A 542 -45.13 -41.25 -0.82
N ALA A 543 -44.31 -42.28 -1.14
CA ALA A 543 -44.52 -43.72 -0.86
C ALA A 543 -43.19 -44.46 -1.18
N LEU A 544 -42.46 -45.14 -0.27
CA LEU A 544 -42.66 -46.45 0.38
C LEU A 544 -42.81 -47.65 -0.58
N THR A 545 -41.73 -48.42 -0.74
CA THR A 545 -41.64 -49.91 -0.91
C THR A 545 -40.14 -50.26 -1.00
N ARG A 546 -39.48 -50.81 0.03
CA ARG A 546 -39.36 -52.19 0.54
C ARG A 546 -38.67 -53.21 -0.41
N ARG A 547 -37.55 -53.72 0.13
CA ARG A 547 -36.90 -55.05 0.00
C ARG A 547 -35.88 -55.28 -1.12
N GLY A 548 -34.76 -55.88 -0.68
CA GLY A 548 -33.57 -56.29 -1.40
C GLY A 548 -32.41 -56.25 -0.43
#